data_AF-A0A8T4BUW2-F1
#
_entry.id   AF-A0A8T4BUW2-F1
#
_cell.length_a   1.000
_cell.length_b   1.000
_cell.length_c   1.000
_cell.angle_alpha   90.00
_cell.angle_beta   90.00
_cell.angle_gamma   90.00
#
_symmetry.space_group_name_H-M   'P 1'
#
loop_
_entity.id
_entity.type
_entity.pdbx_description
1 polymer ?
#
loop_
_entity_poly.entity_id
_entity_poly.type
_entity_poly.pdbx_seq_one_letter_code
_entity_poly.pdbx_strand_id
1 'polypeptide(L)'
;MKSWREKVDPIIKNHLEAQIKETLQHKDAYNQSKDKGKAQLWVAVANLSKQIINLELKIKYIENVLKDMILKLNELKEQKPEKIIKEIEEPKKIIKKKTKKKIKKKKTKHI
;
A
#
# COMPACT_ATOMS: atom_id res chain seq x y z
N MET A 1 -38.08 -29.74 13.54
CA MET A 1 -37.96 -29.25 12.14
C MET A 1 -36.50 -28.92 11.88
N LYS A 2 -35.89 -29.46 10.81
CA LYS A 2 -34.55 -29.02 10.38
C LYS A 2 -34.66 -27.59 9.84
N SER A 3 -33.82 -26.68 10.30
CA SER A 3 -33.82 -25.30 9.84
C SER A 3 -33.33 -25.25 8.39
N TRP A 4 -33.91 -24.40 7.53
CA TRP A 4 -33.40 -24.22 6.16
C TRP A 4 -31.92 -23.82 6.13
N ARG A 5 -31.43 -23.20 7.21
CA ARG A 5 -30.03 -22.86 7.46
C ARG A 5 -29.09 -24.07 7.48
N GLU A 6 -29.59 -25.28 7.76
CA GLU A 6 -28.82 -26.53 7.72
C GLU A 6 -28.57 -27.02 6.28
N LYS A 7 -29.35 -26.54 5.31
CA LYS A 7 -29.21 -26.86 3.89
C LYS A 7 -28.35 -25.85 3.13
N VAL A 8 -27.92 -24.77 3.78
CA VAL A 8 -27.03 -23.75 3.20
C VAL A 8 -25.62 -24.33 3.11
N ASP A 9 -24.96 -24.08 1.98
CA ASP A 9 -23.56 -24.48 1.76
C ASP A 9 -22.66 -23.99 2.91
N PRO A 10 -21.87 -24.88 3.55
CA PRO A 10 -20.97 -24.51 4.64
C PRO A 10 -20.02 -23.34 4.34
N ILE A 11 -19.60 -23.17 3.07
CA ILE A 11 -18.68 -22.12 2.64
C ILE A 11 -19.31 -20.74 2.84
N ILE A 12 -20.59 -20.58 2.47
CA ILE A 12 -21.29 -19.28 2.57
C ILE A 12 -22.02 -19.12 3.89
N LYS A 13 -22.19 -20.19 4.66
CA LYS A 13 -23.00 -20.20 5.89
C LYS A 13 -22.56 -19.14 6.89
N ASN A 14 -21.25 -19.02 7.13
CA ASN A 14 -20.72 -18.02 8.05
C ASN A 14 -20.99 -16.57 7.57
N HIS A 15 -20.84 -16.33 6.27
CA HIS A 15 -21.14 -15.01 5.70
C HIS A 15 -22.63 -14.69 5.74
N LEU A 16 -23.49 -15.66 5.45
CA LEU A 16 -24.93 -15.51 5.55
C LEU A 16 -25.36 -15.15 6.99
N GLU A 17 -24.84 -15.88 7.99
CA GLU A 17 -25.16 -15.60 9.39
C GLU A 17 -24.66 -14.21 9.84
N ALA A 18 -23.48 -13.80 9.38
CA ALA A 18 -22.98 -12.45 9.62
C ALA A 18 -23.91 -11.39 8.99
N GLN A 19 -24.36 -11.60 7.75
CA GLN A 19 -25.27 -10.68 7.06
C GLN A 19 -26.63 -10.58 7.75
N ILE A 20 -27.16 -11.72 8.22
CA ILE A 20 -28.38 -11.74 9.02
C ILE A 20 -28.19 -10.95 10.30
N LYS A 21 -27.10 -11.19 11.04
CA LYS A 21 -26.78 -10.47 12.29
C LYS A 21 -26.65 -8.97 12.08
N GLU A 22 -26.00 -8.55 11.00
CA GLU A 22 -25.84 -7.13 10.66
C GLU A 22 -27.19 -6.49 10.30
N THR A 23 -28.00 -7.18 9.51
CA THR A 23 -29.36 -6.73 9.14
C THR A 23 -30.26 -6.60 10.37
N LEU A 24 -30.15 -7.52 11.35
CA LEU A 24 -30.90 -7.50 12.60
C LEU A 24 -30.63 -6.25 13.46
N GLN A 25 -29.51 -5.55 13.27
CA GLN A 25 -29.25 -4.28 13.98
C GLN A 25 -30.25 -3.18 13.59
N HIS A 26 -30.87 -3.29 12.41
CA HIS A 26 -31.88 -2.35 11.92
C HIS A 26 -33.31 -2.88 12.11
N LYS A 27 -33.51 -3.76 13.09
CA LYS A 27 -34.80 -4.40 13.37
C LYS A 27 -35.93 -3.40 13.54
N ASP A 28 -35.68 -2.30 14.22
CA ASP A 28 -36.71 -1.28 14.45
C ASP A 28 -37.12 -0.58 13.17
N ALA A 29 -36.20 -0.41 12.21
CA ALA A 29 -36.48 0.22 10.93
C ALA A 29 -37.37 -0.66 10.05
N TYR A 30 -37.01 -1.93 9.84
CA TYR A 30 -37.81 -2.80 8.98
C TYR A 30 -39.11 -3.27 9.66
N ASN A 31 -39.21 -3.23 11.00
CA ASN A 31 -40.45 -3.54 11.71
C ASN A 31 -41.54 -2.48 11.54
N GLN A 32 -41.17 -1.24 11.23
CA GLN A 32 -42.10 -0.14 10.95
C GLN A 32 -42.65 -0.19 9.51
N SER A 33 -42.07 -1.02 8.64
CA SER A 33 -42.56 -1.22 7.27
C SER A 33 -43.83 -2.06 7.24
N LYS A 34 -44.72 -1.75 6.28
CA LYS A 34 -45.89 -2.58 5.95
C LYS A 34 -45.46 -4.00 5.54
N ASP A 35 -44.37 -4.10 4.78
CA ASP A 35 -43.75 -5.38 4.39
C ASP A 35 -42.36 -5.46 5.02
N LYS A 36 -42.27 -6.26 6.09
CA LYS A 36 -41.04 -6.45 6.86
C LYS A 36 -40.00 -7.24 6.08
N GLY A 37 -40.41 -8.23 5.29
CA GLY A 37 -39.51 -9.07 4.52
C GLY A 37 -38.82 -8.28 3.42
N LYS A 38 -39.59 -7.48 2.67
CA LYS A 38 -39.04 -6.58 1.65
C LYS A 38 -38.15 -5.50 2.25
N ALA A 39 -38.54 -4.90 3.37
CA ALA A 39 -37.69 -3.91 4.05
C ALA A 39 -36.39 -4.52 4.58
N GLN A 40 -36.43 -5.73 5.16
CA GLN A 40 -35.25 -6.45 5.61
C GLN A 40 -34.28 -6.76 4.45
N LEU A 41 -34.80 -7.14 3.29
CA LEU A 41 -33.99 -7.32 2.07
C LEU A 41 -33.31 -6.02 1.64
N TRP A 42 -34.02 -4.89 1.64
CA TRP A 42 -33.43 -3.59 1.32
C TRP A 42 -32.33 -3.18 2.29
N VAL A 43 -32.51 -3.43 3.59
CA VAL A 43 -31.46 -3.22 4.59
C VAL A 43 -30.24 -4.08 4.28
N ALA A 44 -30.43 -5.36 3.97
CA ALA A 44 -29.33 -6.25 3.63
C ALA A 44 -28.57 -5.76 2.38
N VAL A 45 -29.28 -5.30 1.35
CA VAL A 45 -28.69 -4.72 0.13
C VAL A 45 -27.91 -3.44 0.44
N ALA A 46 -28.46 -2.55 1.27
CA ALA A 46 -27.77 -1.34 1.69
C ALA A 46 -26.47 -1.63 2.45
N ASN A 47 -26.48 -2.64 3.34
CA ASN A 47 -25.28 -3.08 4.05
C ASN A 47 -24.20 -3.60 3.09
N LEU A 48 -24.57 -4.43 2.11
CA LEU A 48 -23.63 -4.91 1.09
C LEU A 48 -23.07 -3.77 0.24
N SER A 49 -23.93 -2.84 -0.19
CA SER A 49 -23.51 -1.66 -0.95
C SER A 49 -22.49 -0.81 -0.16
N LYS A 50 -22.74 -0.58 1.13
CA LYS A 50 -21.80 0.10 2.03
C LYS A 50 -20.45 -0.64 2.11
N GLN A 51 -20.47 -1.97 2.23
CA GLN A 51 -19.25 -2.77 2.28
C GLN A 51 -18.45 -2.64 0.97
N ILE A 52 -19.10 -2.68 -0.19
CA ILE A 52 -18.46 -2.50 -1.50
C ILE A 52 -17.81 -1.12 -1.60
N ILE A 53 -18.55 -0.05 -1.29
CA ILE A 53 -18.03 1.33 -1.34
C ILE A 53 -16.81 1.49 -0.42
N ASN A 54 -16.87 0.92 0.79
CA ASN A 54 -15.73 0.96 1.72
C ASN A 54 -14.48 0.24 1.17
N LEU A 55 -14.67 -0.87 0.45
CA LEU A 55 -13.57 -1.58 -0.20
C LEU A 55 -13.01 -0.78 -1.38
N GLU A 56 -13.86 -0.19 -2.21
CA GLU A 56 -13.46 0.68 -3.33
C GLU A 56 -12.64 1.88 -2.84
N LEU A 57 -13.07 2.54 -1.75
CA LEU A 57 -12.34 3.65 -1.15
C LEU A 57 -10.97 3.23 -0.62
N LYS A 58 -10.86 2.04 0.01
CA LYS A 58 -9.58 1.50 0.48
C LYS A 58 -8.64 1.18 -0.68
N ILE A 59 -9.15 0.58 -1.76
CA ILE A 59 -8.36 0.30 -2.97
C ILE A 59 -7.84 1.62 -3.55
N LYS A 60 -8.73 2.59 -3.78
CA LYS A 60 -8.35 3.91 -4.30
C LYS A 60 -7.30 4.61 -3.44
N TYR A 61 -7.42 4.50 -2.11
CA TYR A 61 -6.42 5.04 -1.18
C TYR A 61 -5.05 4.37 -1.39
N ILE A 62 -5.00 3.03 -1.44
CA ILE A 62 -3.76 2.28 -1.66
C ILE A 62 -3.14 2.63 -3.01
N GLU A 63 -3.94 2.71 -4.07
CA GLU A 63 -3.48 3.10 -5.39
C GLU A 63 -2.85 4.50 -5.40
N ASN A 64 -3.45 5.47 -4.71
CA ASN A 64 -2.89 6.81 -4.60
C ASN A 64 -1.57 6.82 -3.83
N VAL A 65 -1.49 6.09 -2.71
CA VAL A 65 -0.24 5.95 -1.95
C VAL A 65 0.85 5.32 -2.80
N LEU A 66 0.55 4.30 -3.59
CA LEU A 66 1.50 3.67 -4.50
C LEU A 66 1.97 4.63 -5.61
N LYS A 67 1.07 5.43 -6.18
CA LYS A 67 1.42 6.48 -7.15
C LYS A 67 2.38 7.50 -6.54
N ASP A 68 2.09 7.99 -5.34
CA ASP A 68 2.94 8.96 -4.64
C ASP A 68 4.33 8.38 -4.33
N MET A 69 4.40 7.10 -3.96
CA MET A 69 5.68 6.40 -3.74
C MET A 69 6.50 6.30 -5.03
N ILE A 70 5.86 5.97 -6.16
CA ILE A 70 6.54 5.89 -7.46
C ILE A 70 7.06 7.26 -7.90
N LEU A 71 6.26 8.32 -7.73
CA LEU A 71 6.69 9.69 -8.05
C LEU A 71 7.91 10.11 -7.23
N LYS A 72 7.88 9.91 -5.91
CA LYS A 72 9.03 10.18 -5.03
C LYS A 72 10.27 9.40 -5.43
N LEU A 73 10.12 8.13 -5.82
CA LEU A 73 11.25 7.33 -6.27
C LEU A 73 11.87 7.87 -7.56
N ASN A 74 11.06 8.39 -8.48
CA ASN A 74 11.53 8.99 -9.72
C ASN A 74 12.22 10.32 -9.48
N GLU A 75 11.69 11.19 -8.62
CA GLU A 75 12.35 12.44 -8.19
C GLU A 75 13.74 12.18 -7.59
N LEU A 76 13.88 11.12 -6.78
CA LEU A 76 15.16 10.72 -6.19
C LEU A 76 16.15 10.16 -7.23
N LYS A 77 15.66 9.58 -8.34
CA LYS A 77 16.49 9.12 -9.45
C LYS A 77 16.98 10.29 -10.32
N GLU A 78 16.12 11.28 -10.56
CA GLU A 78 16.45 12.47 -11.37
C GLU A 78 17.40 13.45 -10.65
N GLN A 79 17.47 13.44 -9.32
CA GLN A 79 18.41 14.30 -8.57
C GLN A 79 19.84 13.73 -8.48
N LYS A 80 20.07 12.47 -8.87
CA LYS A 80 21.40 11.82 -8.77
C LYS A 80 22.36 11.96 -9.97
N PRO A 81 22.00 12.36 -11.21
CA PRO A 81 22.96 12.47 -12.30
C PRO A 81 23.84 13.73 -12.25
N GLU A 82 23.38 14.84 -11.65
CA GLU A 82 24.10 16.13 -11.74
C GLU A 82 25.23 16.30 -10.71
N LYS A 83 25.18 15.63 -9.56
CA LYS A 83 26.27 15.69 -8.56
C LYS A 83 27.45 14.79 -8.89
N ILE A 84 27.27 13.76 -9.72
CA ILE A 84 28.34 12.80 -10.04
C ILE A 84 29.31 13.38 -11.09
N ILE A 85 28.86 14.25 -11.99
CA ILE A 85 29.71 14.80 -13.06
C ILE A 85 30.73 15.81 -12.53
N LYS A 86 30.38 16.60 -11.50
CA LYS A 86 31.31 17.59 -10.90
C LYS A 86 32.40 16.96 -10.02
N GLU A 87 32.15 15.82 -9.41
CA GLU A 87 33.17 15.12 -8.58
C GLU A 87 34.19 14.31 -9.40
N ILE A 88 33.93 14.02 -10.68
CA ILE A 88 34.84 13.23 -11.54
C ILE A 88 35.92 14.09 -12.21
N GLU A 89 35.76 15.42 -12.29
CA GLU A 89 36.77 16.30 -12.90
C GLU A 89 37.90 16.73 -11.93
N GLU A 90 37.65 16.79 -10.62
CA GLU A 90 38.66 17.26 -9.65
C GLU A 90 39.75 16.24 -9.19
N PRO A 91 39.62 14.90 -9.27
CA PRO A 91 40.65 14.00 -8.74
C PRO A 91 41.91 13.91 -9.63
N LYS A 92 41.88 14.40 -10.88
CA LYS A 92 43.00 14.23 -11.82
C LYS A 92 44.21 15.16 -11.55
N LYS A 93 44.08 16.22 -10.74
CA LYS A 93 45.20 17.15 -10.44
C LYS A 93 46.04 16.76 -9.22
N ILE A 94 45.53 15.95 -8.28
CA ILE A 94 46.22 15.69 -7.01
C ILE A 94 47.23 14.52 -7.13
N ILE A 95 46.98 13.55 -8.02
CA ILE A 95 47.79 12.32 -8.11
C ILE A 95 49.18 12.58 -8.73
N LYS A 96 49.33 13.55 -9.65
CA LYS A 96 50.62 13.82 -10.32
C LYS A 96 51.68 14.49 -9.43
N LYS A 97 51.30 15.12 -8.31
CA LYS A 97 52.28 15.80 -7.42
C LYS A 97 52.86 14.87 -6.33
N LYS A 98 52.16 13.81 -5.91
CA LYS A 98 52.61 12.95 -4.79
C LYS A 98 53.63 11.88 -5.20
N THR A 99 53.65 11.44 -6.46
CA THR A 99 54.58 10.40 -6.95
C THR A 99 56.01 10.91 -7.18
N LYS A 100 56.23 12.19 -7.50
CA LYS A 100 57.60 12.74 -7.67
C LYS A 100 58.36 12.94 -6.35
N LYS A 101 57.68 13.05 -5.20
CA LYS A 101 58.34 13.32 -3.90
C LYS A 101 58.86 12.06 -3.20
N LYS A 102 58.31 10.87 -3.47
CA LYS A 102 58.71 9.61 -2.81
C LYS A 102 59.96 8.94 -3.41
N ILE A 103 60.34 9.25 -4.65
CA ILE A 103 61.49 8.60 -5.31
C ILE A 103 62.84 9.23 -4.88
N LYS A 104 62.88 10.49 -4.42
CA LYS A 104 64.15 11.16 -4.03
C LYS A 104 64.69 10.79 -2.64
N LYS A 105 63.89 10.20 -1.74
CA LYS A 105 64.32 9.94 -0.34
C LYS A 105 64.95 8.56 -0.09
N LYS A 106 64.98 7.66 -1.07
CA LYS A 106 65.52 6.29 -0.91
C LYS A 106 66.98 6.08 -1.37
N LYS A 107 67.70 7.14 -1.78
CA LYS A 107 69.09 7.02 -2.30
C LYS A 107 70.22 7.47 -1.34
N THR A 108 69.94 7.78 -0.08
CA THR A 108 70.99 8.18 0.87
C THR A 108 70.75 7.53 2.22
N LYS A 109 71.39 6.37 2.43
CA LYS A 109 71.92 5.86 3.72
C LYS A 109 72.56 4.48 3.47
N HIS A 110 73.76 4.52 2.88
CA HIS A 110 74.82 3.55 3.12
C HIS A 110 76.07 4.39 3.37
N ILE A 111 76.59 4.30 4.59
CA ILE A 111 77.98 4.31 5.05
C ILE A 111 77.86 4.11 6.56
#